data_AF-A0A3M2AEK0-F1
#
_entry.id   AF-A0A3M2AEK0-F1
#
_cell.length_a   1.000
_cell.length_b   1.000
_cell.length_c   1.000
_cell.angle_alpha   90.00
_cell.angle_beta   90.00
_cell.angle_gamma   90.00
#
_symmetry.space_group_name_H-M   'P 1'
#
loop_
_entity.id
_entity.type
_entity.pdbx_description
1 polymer ?
#
loop_
_entity_poly.entity_id
_entity_poly.type
_entity_poly.pdbx_seq_one_letter_code
_entity_poly.pdbx_strand_id
1 'polypeptide(L)'
;MRCGLAFAVASACALGPVSQAAARAGAVDPRQPSRSDAVAWPPTRATVTAPTRSTPKTSPSPPAPRVEERRRVRIAVGFSPEAPGTREERRIVDELEASARKVAGLSTSVRRLRAGAPEPARICREGREDLVVVVGYVPGRRHPVLLPYDCLLDRPLGIRGRAAARDPRLFETLWAEHERLVEQGVRPRRRWVNLGPKARGAIIGTAVVLVLGAAVAILVVGALRKEQVVLKVHP
;
A
#
# COMPACT_ATOMS: atom_id res chain seq x y z
N MET A 1 -27.93 -19.64 -61.13
CA MET A 1 -26.54 -20.12 -61.25
C MET A 1 -25.85 -19.92 -59.90
N ARG A 2 -25.29 -21.03 -59.36
CA ARG A 2 -24.32 -21.17 -58.24
C ARG A 2 -24.83 -20.74 -56.84
N CYS A 3 -25.23 -21.67 -55.96
CA CYS A 3 -24.39 -22.49 -55.05
C CYS A 3 -23.46 -21.60 -54.22
N GLY A 4 -23.51 -21.49 -52.89
CA GLY A 4 -23.90 -22.45 -51.86
C GLY A 4 -22.72 -22.57 -50.89
N LEU A 5 -22.94 -22.49 -49.58
CA LEU A 5 -22.22 -23.24 -48.52
C LEU A 5 -22.62 -22.70 -47.14
N ALA A 6 -23.57 -23.40 -46.55
CA ALA A 6 -23.81 -23.45 -45.13
C ALA A 6 -22.67 -24.25 -44.47
N PHE A 7 -22.08 -23.73 -43.39
CA PHE A 7 -21.29 -24.52 -42.47
C PHE A 7 -22.04 -24.58 -41.14
N ALA A 8 -22.81 -25.66 -40.99
CA ALA A 8 -23.23 -26.17 -39.70
C ALA A 8 -22.13 -27.11 -39.19
N VAL A 9 -21.53 -26.80 -38.04
CA VAL A 9 -20.76 -27.78 -37.28
C VAL A 9 -21.51 -28.00 -35.97
N ALA A 10 -22.16 -29.15 -35.93
CA ALA A 10 -22.73 -29.77 -34.74
C ALA A 10 -21.67 -30.58 -34.00
N SER A 11 -22.00 -30.95 -32.76
CA SER A 11 -21.32 -31.95 -31.90
C SER A 11 -19.96 -31.50 -31.31
N ALA A 12 -19.63 -31.81 -30.06
CA ALA A 12 -19.97 -33.02 -29.31
C ALA A 12 -20.04 -32.83 -27.79
N CYS A 13 -20.78 -33.75 -27.18
CA CYS A 13 -20.93 -34.00 -25.75
C CYS A 13 -19.61 -34.13 -24.98
N ALA A 14 -19.59 -33.61 -23.75
CA ALA A 14 -18.82 -34.20 -22.65
C ALA A 14 -19.46 -33.80 -21.31
N LEU A 15 -20.57 -34.47 -20.97
CA LEU A 15 -21.05 -34.60 -19.60
C LEU A 15 -20.07 -35.52 -18.85
N GLY A 16 -19.18 -34.94 -18.05
CA GLY A 16 -18.40 -35.69 -17.07
C GLY A 16 -19.02 -35.56 -15.68
N PRO A 17 -19.44 -36.65 -15.03
CA PRO A 17 -19.78 -36.63 -13.61
C PRO A 17 -18.50 -36.86 -12.81
N VAL A 18 -18.06 -35.87 -12.02
CA VAL A 18 -16.98 -36.08 -11.04
C VAL A 18 -17.50 -35.80 -9.64
N SER A 19 -17.78 -36.92 -8.96
CA SER A 19 -17.66 -37.21 -7.55
C SER A 19 -17.97 -36.12 -6.53
N GLN A 20 -19.12 -36.31 -5.87
CA GLN A 20 -19.32 -35.96 -4.48
C GLN A 20 -18.28 -36.67 -3.61
N ALA A 21 -17.33 -35.90 -3.07
CA ALA A 21 -16.54 -36.31 -1.91
C ALA A 21 -17.13 -35.65 -0.67
N ALA A 22 -18.00 -36.39 0.01
CA ALA A 22 -18.41 -36.10 1.37
C ALA A 22 -17.19 -36.22 2.29
N ALA A 23 -16.65 -35.09 2.74
CA ALA A 23 -15.64 -35.04 3.79
C ALA A 23 -16.24 -34.41 5.04
N ARG A 24 -16.78 -35.31 5.87
CA ARG A 24 -16.71 -35.36 7.34
C ARG A 24 -16.75 -34.03 8.09
N ALA A 25 -17.88 -33.86 8.78
CA ALA A 25 -18.02 -33.09 10.00
C ALA A 25 -16.88 -33.42 10.99
N GLY A 26 -15.99 -32.46 11.19
CA GLY A 26 -15.09 -32.41 12.35
C GLY A 26 -15.79 -31.66 13.47
N ALA A 27 -16.35 -32.39 14.43
CA ALA A 27 -16.74 -31.86 15.72
C ALA A 27 -15.49 -31.35 16.43
N VAL A 28 -15.40 -30.02 16.63
CA VAL A 28 -14.38 -29.41 17.48
C VAL A 28 -14.99 -29.17 18.85
N ASP A 29 -14.28 -29.71 19.82
CA ASP A 29 -14.51 -29.87 21.25
C ASP A 29 -14.73 -28.52 21.99
N PRO A 30 -15.85 -28.33 22.72
CA PRO A 30 -16.06 -27.18 23.58
C PRO A 30 -15.50 -27.46 24.98
N ARG A 31 -14.17 -27.52 25.12
CA ARG A 31 -13.50 -27.53 26.44
C ARG A 31 -12.22 -26.71 26.40
N GLN A 32 -12.37 -25.39 26.44
CA GLN A 32 -11.27 -24.48 26.72
C GLN A 32 -11.42 -23.95 28.15
N PRO A 33 -10.60 -24.42 29.12
CA PRO A 33 -10.60 -23.88 30.46
C PRO A 33 -10.01 -22.47 30.46
N SER A 34 -10.77 -21.56 31.07
CA SER A 34 -10.34 -20.25 31.55
C SER A 34 -9.09 -20.39 32.42
N ARG A 35 -7.98 -19.78 32.00
CA ARG A 35 -6.80 -19.59 32.84
C ARG A 35 -6.50 -18.10 32.94
N SER A 36 -7.11 -17.50 33.96
CA SER A 36 -6.78 -16.18 34.48
C SER A 36 -5.49 -16.28 35.29
N ASP A 37 -4.36 -15.96 34.69
CA ASP A 37 -3.13 -15.72 35.45
C ASP A 37 -2.96 -14.21 35.63
N ALA A 38 -3.37 -13.76 36.82
CA ALA A 38 -3.11 -12.43 37.34
C ALA A 38 -1.60 -12.28 37.60
N VAL A 39 -0.93 -11.46 36.79
CA VAL A 39 0.47 -11.08 37.02
C VAL A 39 0.50 -9.99 38.08
N ALA A 40 0.89 -10.39 39.29
CA ALA A 40 1.21 -9.50 40.40
C ALA A 40 2.52 -8.76 40.12
N TRP A 41 2.47 -7.44 40.12
CA TRP A 41 3.66 -6.58 40.08
C TRP A 41 4.27 -6.45 41.48
N PRO A 42 5.60 -6.56 41.67
CA PRO A 42 6.24 -6.28 42.94
C PRO A 42 6.37 -4.77 43.19
N PRO A 43 6.31 -4.30 44.45
CA PRO A 43 6.53 -2.90 44.79
C PRO A 43 8.03 -2.53 44.75
N THR A 44 8.38 -1.56 43.92
CA THR A 44 9.73 -0.97 43.90
C THR A 44 9.92 -0.06 45.11
N ARG A 45 10.92 -0.39 45.96
CA ARG A 45 11.38 0.45 47.07
C ARG A 45 11.98 1.76 46.55
N ALA A 46 11.57 2.88 47.13
CA ALA A 46 12.15 4.19 46.91
C ALA A 46 13.50 4.29 47.63
N THR A 47 14.58 4.49 46.87
CA THR A 47 15.87 4.95 47.39
C THR A 47 15.85 6.48 47.43
N VAL A 48 15.86 7.03 48.64
CA VAL A 48 16.05 8.46 48.90
C VAL A 48 17.51 8.80 48.57
N THR A 49 17.74 9.73 47.65
CA THR A 49 19.05 10.37 47.44
C THR A 49 18.89 11.88 47.63
N ALA A 50 19.82 12.44 48.40
CA ALA A 50 19.87 13.81 48.91
C ALA A 50 19.89 14.90 47.81
N PRO A 51 19.50 16.15 48.13
CA PRO A 51 19.33 17.22 47.14
C PRO A 51 20.68 17.76 46.64
N THR A 52 20.92 17.61 45.34
CA THR A 52 21.99 18.33 44.62
C THR A 52 21.51 19.73 44.24
N ARG A 53 22.33 20.71 44.61
CA ARG A 53 22.26 22.16 44.38
C ARG A 53 21.79 22.51 42.96
N SER A 54 20.64 23.18 42.86
CA SER A 54 20.01 23.63 41.62
C SER A 54 20.79 24.78 40.97
N THR A 55 21.37 24.53 39.80
CA THR A 55 21.64 25.56 38.79
C THR A 55 20.32 25.99 38.11
N PRO A 56 20.20 27.21 37.56
CA PRO A 56 18.96 27.71 36.99
C PRO A 56 18.59 26.87 35.77
N LYS A 57 17.55 26.05 35.93
CA LYS A 57 17.01 25.17 34.89
C LYS A 57 16.19 26.06 33.96
N THR A 58 16.79 26.48 32.85
CA THR A 58 16.04 27.00 31.69
C THR A 58 14.94 25.98 31.39
N SER A 59 13.70 26.38 31.66
CA SER A 59 12.53 25.53 31.44
C SER A 59 12.54 25.09 29.98
N PRO A 60 12.58 23.79 29.66
CA PRO A 60 12.47 23.34 28.28
C PRO A 60 11.10 23.80 27.77
N SER A 61 11.12 24.67 26.77
CA SER A 61 9.90 25.10 26.07
C SER A 61 9.10 23.86 25.67
N PRO A 62 7.78 23.82 25.90
CA PRO A 62 6.94 22.71 25.48
C PRO A 62 7.21 22.40 24.00
N PRO A 63 7.40 21.13 23.61
CA PRO A 63 7.56 20.80 22.20
C PRO A 63 6.33 21.35 21.45
N ALA A 64 6.58 22.11 20.39
CA ALA A 64 5.50 22.69 19.59
C ALA A 64 4.51 21.57 19.20
N PRO A 65 3.18 21.83 19.29
CA PRO A 65 2.19 20.83 18.93
C PRO A 65 2.46 20.39 17.49
N ARG A 66 2.84 19.12 17.32
CA ARG A 66 2.99 18.52 16.00
C ARG A 66 1.60 18.46 15.40
N VAL A 67 1.32 19.34 14.45
CA VAL A 67 0.16 19.20 13.59
C VAL A 67 0.39 17.90 12.81
N GLU A 68 -0.26 16.82 13.23
CA GLU A 68 -0.31 15.60 12.43
C GLU A 68 -0.99 15.96 11.11
N GLU A 69 -0.19 16.11 10.06
CA GLU A 69 -0.72 16.24 8.70
C GLU A 69 -1.54 14.99 8.42
N ARG A 70 -2.87 15.11 8.52
CA ARG A 70 -3.79 14.05 8.13
C ARG A 70 -3.53 13.74 6.67
N ARG A 71 -2.84 12.63 6.42
CA ARG A 71 -2.47 12.19 5.08
C ARG A 71 -3.74 12.08 4.24
N ARG A 72 -3.78 12.78 3.11
CA ARG A 72 -4.90 12.71 2.17
C ARG A 72 -4.82 11.42 1.36
N VAL A 73 -5.79 10.54 1.53
CA VAL A 73 -5.92 9.26 0.81
C VAL A 73 -6.68 9.49 -0.51
N ARG A 74 -6.05 9.18 -1.63
CA ARG A 74 -6.66 9.28 -2.97
C ARG A 74 -7.30 7.95 -3.35
N ILE A 75 -8.61 7.96 -3.56
CA ILE A 75 -9.44 6.78 -3.78
C ILE A 75 -10.05 6.87 -5.16
N ALA A 76 -9.89 5.83 -5.97
CA ALA A 76 -10.64 5.68 -7.21
C ALA A 76 -11.70 4.58 -7.08
N VAL A 77 -12.92 4.87 -7.54
CA VAL A 77 -14.05 3.92 -7.53
C VAL A 77 -14.57 3.70 -8.94
N GLY A 78 -14.91 2.47 -9.31
CA GLY A 78 -15.31 2.19 -10.68
C GLY A 78 -15.77 0.78 -10.98
N PHE A 79 -15.71 0.44 -12.27
CA PHE A 79 -16.06 -0.87 -12.80
C PHE A 79 -14.78 -1.59 -13.22
N SER A 80 -14.76 -2.90 -13.01
CA SER A 80 -13.77 -3.77 -13.59
C SER A 80 -14.03 -3.91 -15.10
N PRO A 81 -13.02 -4.24 -15.95
CA PRO A 81 -13.21 -4.34 -17.40
C PRO A 81 -14.33 -5.31 -17.82
N GLU A 82 -14.56 -6.37 -17.05
CA GLU A 82 -15.59 -7.38 -17.30
C GLU A 82 -16.99 -6.96 -16.84
N ALA A 83 -17.12 -5.89 -16.06
CA ALA A 83 -18.40 -5.43 -15.56
C ALA A 83 -19.16 -4.62 -16.65
N PRO A 84 -20.36 -5.04 -17.05
CA PRO A 84 -21.14 -4.42 -18.13
C PRO A 84 -21.64 -3.00 -17.83
N GLY A 85 -21.50 -2.50 -16.59
CA GLY A 85 -21.98 -1.19 -16.17
C GLY A 85 -23.50 -1.15 -16.00
N THR A 86 -24.12 -2.23 -15.52
CA THR A 86 -25.58 -2.32 -15.33
C THR A 86 -26.09 -1.27 -14.34
N ARG A 87 -27.41 -1.03 -14.31
CA ARG A 87 -28.02 -0.09 -13.35
C ARG A 87 -27.71 -0.46 -11.89
N GLU A 88 -27.67 -1.75 -11.59
CA GLU A 88 -27.29 -2.24 -10.26
C GLU A 88 -25.83 -1.91 -9.94
N GLU A 89 -24.89 -2.18 -10.84
CA GLU A 89 -23.47 -1.86 -10.64
C GLU A 89 -23.24 -0.36 -10.49
N ARG A 90 -23.92 0.47 -11.30
CA ARG A 90 -23.83 1.93 -11.19
C ARG A 90 -24.26 2.40 -9.81
N ARG A 91 -25.35 1.85 -9.28
CA ARG A 91 -25.81 2.13 -7.92
C ARG A 91 -24.77 1.72 -6.86
N ILE A 92 -24.11 0.58 -7.03
CA ILE A 92 -23.04 0.15 -6.10
C ILE A 92 -21.86 1.15 -6.14
N VAL A 93 -21.47 1.64 -7.31
CA VAL A 93 -20.41 2.66 -7.43
C VAL A 93 -20.85 3.99 -6.81
N ASP A 94 -22.11 4.40 -6.97
CA ASP A 94 -22.64 5.61 -6.33
C ASP A 94 -22.63 5.47 -4.79
N GLU A 95 -23.03 4.30 -4.28
CA GLU A 95 -22.98 3.98 -2.85
C GLU A 95 -21.53 3.99 -2.33
N LEU A 96 -20.57 3.44 -3.07
CA LEU A 96 -19.13 3.48 -2.73
C LEU A 96 -18.60 4.91 -2.70
N GLU A 97 -18.91 5.72 -3.69
CA GLU A 97 -18.48 7.11 -3.76
C GLU A 97 -19.04 7.91 -2.56
N ALA A 98 -20.32 7.71 -2.24
CA ALA A 98 -20.96 8.35 -1.09
C ALA A 98 -20.33 7.91 0.24
N SER A 99 -20.06 6.61 0.41
CA SER A 99 -19.40 6.06 1.61
C SER A 99 -17.98 6.60 1.75
N ALA A 100 -17.20 6.65 0.65
CA ALA A 100 -15.83 7.17 0.65
C ALA A 100 -15.74 8.63 1.11
N ARG A 101 -16.73 9.45 0.72
CA ARG A 101 -16.79 10.88 1.11
C ARG A 101 -17.18 11.09 2.57
N LYS A 102 -17.80 10.10 3.22
CA LYS A 102 -18.31 10.18 4.60
C LYS A 102 -17.37 9.57 5.65
N VAL A 103 -16.22 9.05 5.22
CA VAL A 103 -15.27 8.37 6.09
C VAL A 103 -14.80 9.30 7.20
N ALA A 104 -14.91 8.84 8.45
CA ALA A 104 -14.35 9.55 9.58
C ALA A 104 -12.85 9.23 9.72
N GLY A 105 -12.06 10.17 10.21
CA GLY A 105 -10.64 9.93 10.52
C GLY A 105 -9.67 9.96 9.32
N LEU A 106 -10.13 9.85 8.08
CA LEU A 106 -9.29 9.96 6.88
C LEU A 106 -9.66 11.20 6.06
N SER A 107 -8.65 11.95 5.59
CA SER A 107 -8.89 12.97 4.57
C SER A 107 -8.93 12.28 3.20
N THR A 108 -10.10 12.09 2.60
CA THR A 108 -10.23 11.35 1.34
C THR A 108 -10.42 12.27 0.14
N SER A 109 -9.80 11.95 -0.99
CA SER A 109 -10.12 12.51 -2.30
C SER A 109 -10.63 11.40 -3.20
N VAL A 110 -11.86 11.51 -3.69
CA VAL A 110 -12.54 10.44 -4.43
C VAL A 110 -12.64 10.80 -5.91
N ARG A 111 -12.20 9.87 -6.77
CA ARG A 111 -12.33 9.96 -8.23
C ARG A 111 -13.17 8.80 -8.75
N ARG A 112 -14.17 9.11 -9.56
CA ARG A 112 -14.93 8.09 -10.30
C ARG A 112 -14.18 7.70 -11.58
N LEU A 113 -14.01 6.40 -11.78
CA LEU A 113 -13.46 5.83 -13.00
C LEU A 113 -14.58 5.72 -14.05
N ARG A 114 -14.18 5.79 -15.32
CA ARG A 114 -15.10 5.59 -16.45
C ARG A 114 -15.44 4.10 -16.59
N ALA A 115 -16.57 3.80 -17.23
CA ALA A 115 -16.86 2.43 -17.64
C ALA A 115 -15.77 1.90 -18.59
N GLY A 116 -15.43 0.62 -18.49
CA GLY A 116 -14.30 0.04 -19.22
C GLY A 116 -12.94 0.54 -18.75
N ALA A 117 -12.83 0.98 -17.48
CA ALA A 117 -11.54 1.30 -16.89
C ALA A 117 -10.61 0.08 -16.95
N PRO A 118 -9.30 0.28 -17.11
CA PRO A 118 -8.35 -0.83 -17.11
C PRO A 118 -8.30 -1.51 -15.73
N GLU A 119 -7.68 -2.68 -15.67
CA GLU A 119 -7.51 -3.41 -14.41
C GLU A 119 -6.84 -2.54 -13.31
N PRO A 120 -7.20 -2.75 -12.03
CA PRO A 120 -6.69 -1.94 -10.92
C PRO A 120 -5.16 -1.79 -10.89
N ALA A 121 -4.42 -2.85 -11.17
CA ALA A 121 -2.96 -2.81 -11.22
C ALA A 121 -2.43 -1.81 -12.27
N ARG A 122 -3.11 -1.69 -13.43
CA ARG A 122 -2.75 -0.75 -14.48
C ARG A 122 -3.10 0.69 -14.10
N ILE A 123 -4.23 0.90 -13.41
CA ILE A 123 -4.61 2.21 -12.86
C ILE A 123 -3.56 2.67 -11.84
N CYS A 124 -3.12 1.78 -10.95
CA CYS A 124 -2.14 2.11 -9.91
C CYS A 124 -0.76 2.51 -10.48
N ARG A 125 -0.39 2.02 -11.67
CA ARG A 125 0.87 2.42 -12.33
C ARG A 125 0.90 3.89 -12.74
N GLU A 126 -0.24 4.55 -12.91
CA GLU A 126 -0.30 5.99 -13.15
C GLU A 126 0.14 6.80 -11.91
N GLY A 127 0.22 6.18 -10.72
CA GLY A 127 0.71 6.79 -9.48
C GLY A 127 -0.21 7.86 -8.89
N ARG A 128 -1.42 7.99 -9.43
CA ARG A 128 -2.40 9.01 -9.05
C ARG A 128 -3.15 8.65 -7.80
N GLU A 129 -3.42 7.35 -7.60
CA GLU A 129 -4.32 6.87 -6.55
C GLU A 129 -3.56 6.06 -5.51
N ASP A 130 -4.12 6.03 -4.31
CA ASP A 130 -3.58 5.28 -3.18
C ASP A 130 -4.36 3.97 -3.01
N LEU A 131 -5.67 4.03 -3.25
CA LEU A 131 -6.60 2.90 -3.21
C LEU A 131 -7.52 2.92 -4.44
N VAL A 132 -7.76 1.76 -5.03
CA VAL A 132 -8.72 1.56 -6.13
C VAL A 132 -9.75 0.53 -5.69
N VAL A 133 -11.04 0.81 -5.80
CA VAL A 133 -12.11 -0.15 -5.52
C VAL A 133 -12.98 -0.28 -6.75
N VAL A 134 -12.93 -1.45 -7.40
CA VAL A 134 -13.76 -1.73 -8.58
C VAL A 134 -14.87 -2.72 -8.26
N VAL A 135 -16.01 -2.56 -8.92
CA VAL A 135 -17.10 -3.52 -8.94
C VAL A 135 -16.84 -4.50 -10.09
N GLY A 136 -16.74 -5.79 -9.77
CA GLY A 136 -16.43 -6.84 -10.74
C GLY A 136 -17.07 -8.18 -10.39
N TYR A 137 -16.69 -9.22 -11.14
CA TYR A 137 -17.22 -10.56 -10.98
C TYR A 137 -16.09 -11.55 -10.70
N VAL A 138 -16.34 -12.50 -9.82
CA VAL A 138 -15.39 -13.58 -9.50
C VAL A 138 -16.01 -14.94 -9.80
N PRO A 139 -15.21 -15.94 -10.24
CA PRO A 139 -15.73 -17.28 -10.50
C PRO A 139 -16.50 -17.84 -9.29
N GLY A 140 -17.64 -18.48 -9.56
CA GLY A 140 -18.48 -19.09 -8.52
C GLY A 140 -19.42 -18.12 -7.78
N ARG A 141 -19.42 -16.82 -8.09
CA ARG A 141 -20.39 -15.87 -7.53
C ARG A 141 -21.34 -15.33 -8.60
N ARG A 142 -22.64 -15.34 -8.29
CA ARG A 142 -23.70 -14.83 -9.17
C ARG A 142 -23.92 -13.31 -9.07
N HIS A 143 -23.41 -12.69 -8.00
CA HIS A 143 -23.60 -11.27 -7.73
C HIS A 143 -22.27 -10.51 -7.83
N PRO A 144 -22.31 -9.23 -8.24
CA PRO A 144 -21.11 -8.40 -8.28
C PRO A 144 -20.49 -8.28 -6.89
N VAL A 145 -19.16 -8.25 -6.87
CA VAL A 145 -18.35 -8.08 -5.66
C VAL A 145 -17.47 -6.84 -5.79
N LEU A 146 -17.00 -6.37 -4.64
CA LEU A 146 -16.02 -5.30 -4.58
C LEU A 146 -14.62 -5.92 -4.58
N LEU A 147 -13.77 -5.41 -5.45
CA LEU A 147 -12.38 -5.80 -5.63
C LEU A 147 -11.50 -4.60 -5.26
N PRO A 148 -11.23 -4.40 -3.95
CA PRO A 148 -10.31 -3.37 -3.50
C PRO A 148 -8.87 -3.73 -3.87
N TYR A 149 -8.08 -2.73 -4.24
CA TYR A 149 -6.69 -2.86 -4.63
C TYR A 149 -5.89 -1.70 -4.05
N ASP A 150 -4.81 -2.05 -3.37
CA ASP A 150 -3.90 -1.12 -2.74
C ASP A 150 -2.78 -0.74 -3.72
N CYS A 151 -2.78 0.51 -4.17
CA CYS A 151 -1.77 1.01 -5.11
C CYS A 151 -0.42 1.28 -4.45
N LEU A 152 -0.40 1.47 -3.12
CA LEU A 152 0.84 1.63 -2.36
C LEU A 152 1.55 0.31 -2.21
N LEU A 153 0.83 -0.79 -2.01
CA LEU A 153 1.42 -2.12 -1.86
C LEU A 153 1.45 -2.90 -3.19
N ASP A 154 0.80 -2.38 -4.23
CA ASP A 154 0.59 -3.02 -5.53
C ASP A 154 -0.02 -4.42 -5.40
N ARG A 155 -1.12 -4.51 -4.64
CA ARG A 155 -1.74 -5.78 -4.24
C ARG A 155 -3.27 -5.68 -4.13
N PRO A 156 -4.01 -6.73 -4.50
CA PRO A 156 -5.43 -6.82 -4.18
C PRO A 156 -5.65 -6.95 -2.66
N LEU A 157 -6.59 -6.17 -2.13
CA LEU A 157 -7.12 -6.36 -0.79
C LEU A 157 -8.27 -7.38 -0.86
N GLY A 158 -8.63 -7.99 0.27
CA GLY A 158 -9.61 -9.09 0.27
C GLY A 158 -10.94 -8.73 -0.40
N ILE A 159 -11.56 -9.70 -1.09
CA ILE A 159 -12.85 -9.53 -1.78
C ILE A 159 -13.94 -9.17 -0.77
N ARG A 160 -14.82 -8.21 -1.11
CA ARG A 160 -15.98 -7.83 -0.27
C ARG A 160 -17.27 -8.02 -1.04
N GLY A 161 -18.35 -8.36 -0.33
CA GLY A 161 -19.68 -8.42 -0.92
C GLY A 161 -20.23 -7.02 -1.22
N ARG A 162 -21.18 -6.92 -2.16
CA ARG A 162 -21.82 -5.63 -2.54
C ARG A 162 -22.39 -4.83 -1.37
N ALA A 163 -22.84 -5.49 -0.29
CA ALA A 163 -23.40 -4.82 0.89
C ALA A 163 -22.39 -3.88 1.57
N ALA A 164 -21.10 -4.19 1.46
CA ALA A 164 -20.03 -3.36 2.01
C ALA A 164 -19.94 -1.98 1.34
N ALA A 165 -20.51 -1.78 0.15
CA ALA A 165 -20.53 -0.47 -0.51
C ALA A 165 -21.27 0.61 0.30
N ARG A 166 -22.22 0.19 1.16
CA ARG A 166 -23.01 1.07 2.04
C ARG A 166 -22.39 1.26 3.41
N ASP A 167 -21.34 0.50 3.72
CA ASP A 167 -20.70 0.57 5.02
C ASP A 167 -19.82 1.84 5.08
N PRO A 168 -20.14 2.82 5.94
CA PRO A 168 -19.34 4.02 6.07
C PRO A 168 -17.91 3.74 6.54
N ARG A 169 -17.67 2.58 7.17
CA ARG A 169 -16.36 2.17 7.70
C ARG A 169 -15.57 1.29 6.74
N LEU A 170 -16.07 1.05 5.52
CA LEU A 170 -15.37 0.22 4.53
C LEU A 170 -13.94 0.74 4.30
N PHE A 171 -13.78 2.03 4.04
CA PHE A 171 -12.48 2.61 3.70
C PHE A 171 -11.54 2.73 4.92
N GLU A 172 -12.09 2.94 6.13
CA GLU A 172 -11.30 2.82 7.37
C GLU A 172 -10.72 1.42 7.51
N THR A 173 -11.56 0.41 7.27
CA THR A 173 -11.17 -1.00 7.36
C THR A 173 -10.13 -1.38 6.30
N LEU A 174 -10.30 -0.92 5.06
CA LEU A 174 -9.33 -1.14 3.99
C LEU A 174 -8.00 -0.43 4.27
N TRP A 175 -8.03 0.77 4.86
CA TRP A 175 -6.81 1.48 5.24
C TRP A 175 -6.12 0.83 6.44
N ALA A 176 -6.88 0.34 7.43
CA ALA A 176 -6.32 -0.44 8.52
C ALA A 176 -5.69 -1.77 8.02
N GLU A 177 -6.26 -2.40 7.00
CA GLU A 177 -5.66 -3.56 6.33
C GLU A 177 -4.32 -3.18 5.65
N HIS A 178 -4.25 -2.02 4.99
CA HIS A 178 -3.00 -1.46 4.47
C HIS A 178 -1.95 -1.27 5.57
N GLU A 179 -2.30 -0.58 6.65
CA GLU A 179 -1.38 -0.29 7.77
C GLU A 179 -0.87 -1.59 8.42
N ARG A 180 -1.76 -2.56 8.64
CA ARG A 180 -1.40 -3.88 9.15
C ARG A 180 -0.41 -4.61 8.23
N LEU A 181 -0.58 -4.53 6.91
CA LEU A 181 0.36 -5.13 5.97
C LEU A 181 1.73 -4.43 6.00
N VAL A 182 1.75 -3.11 6.14
CA VAL A 182 3.00 -2.34 6.31
C VAL A 182 3.71 -2.72 7.60
N GLU A 183 2.98 -2.85 8.71
CA GLU A 183 3.52 -3.32 10.00
C GLU A 183 4.10 -4.74 9.91
N GLN A 184 3.49 -5.61 9.09
CA GLN A 184 4.00 -6.94 8.78
C GLN A 184 5.23 -6.95 7.85
N GLY A 185 5.74 -5.77 7.47
CA GLY A 185 6.93 -5.63 6.65
C GLY A 185 6.68 -5.67 5.15
N VAL A 186 5.42 -5.63 4.70
CA VAL A 186 5.11 -5.43 3.27
C VAL A 186 5.58 -4.03 2.90
N ARG A 187 6.64 -3.96 2.08
CA ARG A 187 7.23 -2.68 1.72
C ARG A 187 6.30 -1.92 0.78
N PRO A 188 5.95 -0.65 1.10
CA PRO A 188 5.25 0.18 0.14
C PRO A 188 6.11 0.33 -1.10
N ARG A 189 5.47 0.15 -2.26
CA ARG A 189 6.02 0.51 -3.56
C ARG A 189 6.54 1.94 -3.43
N ARG A 190 7.84 2.10 -3.71
CA ARG A 190 8.42 3.44 -3.85
C ARG A 190 7.64 4.10 -4.96
N ARG A 191 6.71 4.99 -4.61
CA ARG A 191 6.21 5.96 -5.58
C ARG A 191 7.46 6.65 -6.03
N TRP A 192 7.78 6.46 -7.30
CA TRP A 192 8.51 7.46 -8.03
C TRP A 192 7.58 8.66 -8.01
N VAL A 193 7.57 9.38 -6.88
CA VAL A 193 7.20 10.79 -6.86
C VAL A 193 7.98 11.30 -8.04
N ASN A 194 7.27 11.70 -9.08
CA ASN A 194 7.88 12.30 -10.24
C ASN A 194 8.62 13.52 -9.69
N LEU A 195 9.87 13.32 -9.29
CA LEU A 195 10.84 14.34 -8.98
C LEU A 195 10.74 15.22 -10.21
N GLY A 196 10.15 16.41 -10.03
CA GLY A 196 9.92 17.30 -11.15
C GLY A 196 11.23 17.44 -11.93
N PRO A 197 11.19 17.78 -13.22
CA PRO A 197 12.40 17.89 -14.04
C PRO A 197 13.52 18.70 -13.36
N LYS A 198 13.16 19.68 -12.53
CA LYS A 198 14.07 20.46 -11.66
C LYS A 198 14.80 19.63 -10.59
N ALA A 199 14.11 18.70 -9.91
CA ALA A 199 14.73 17.81 -8.92
C ALA A 199 15.58 16.70 -9.56
N ARG A 200 15.22 16.24 -10.79
CA ARG A 200 16.07 15.33 -11.57
C ARG A 200 17.38 16.00 -12.00
N GLY A 201 17.33 17.27 -12.41
CA GLY A 201 18.54 18.05 -12.71
C GLY A 201 19.48 18.20 -11.51
N ALA A 202 18.94 18.42 -10.31
CA ALA A 202 19.72 18.56 -9.09
C ALA A 202 20.47 17.27 -8.69
N ILE A 203 19.84 16.10 -8.89
CA ILE A 203 20.45 14.79 -8.57
C ILE A 203 21.54 14.43 -9.59
N ILE A 204 21.34 14.73 -10.86
CA ILE A 204 22.35 14.47 -11.90
C ILE A 204 23.54 15.43 -11.72
N GLY A 205 23.28 16.70 -11.41
CA GLY A 205 24.34 17.68 -11.15
C GLY A 205 25.23 17.30 -9.96
N THR A 206 24.67 16.76 -8.88
CA THR A 206 25.45 16.33 -7.71
C THR A 206 26.32 15.10 -7.99
N ALA A 207 25.84 14.15 -8.80
CA ALA A 207 26.65 13.00 -9.20
C ALA A 207 27.88 13.40 -10.04
N VAL A 208 27.73 14.35 -10.97
CA VAL A 208 28.83 14.84 -11.80
C VAL A 208 29.89 15.57 -10.97
N VAL A 209 29.48 16.41 -10.02
CA VAL A 209 30.42 17.11 -9.12
C VAL A 209 31.23 16.14 -8.27
N LEU A 210 30.60 15.05 -7.81
CA LEU A 210 31.27 14.06 -6.96
C LEU A 210 32.31 13.24 -7.75
N VAL A 211 31.98 12.84 -8.98
CA VAL A 211 32.93 12.15 -9.88
C VAL A 211 34.09 13.06 -10.28
N LEU A 212 33.80 14.31 -10.63
CA LEU A 212 34.83 15.28 -11.02
C LEU A 212 35.75 15.61 -9.84
N GLY A 213 35.18 15.81 -8.64
CA GLY A 213 35.95 16.04 -7.41
C GLY A 213 36.84 14.86 -7.04
N ALA A 214 36.35 13.63 -7.18
CA ALA A 214 37.15 12.42 -6.93
C ALA A 214 38.32 12.29 -7.93
N ALA A 215 38.08 12.55 -9.22
CA ALA A 215 39.13 12.51 -10.24
C ALA A 215 40.24 13.54 -9.99
N VAL A 216 39.87 14.77 -9.62
CA VAL A 216 40.84 15.83 -9.27
C VAL A 216 41.62 15.46 -8.00
N ALA A 217 40.96 14.92 -6.97
CA ALA A 217 41.64 14.50 -5.74
C ALA A 217 42.67 13.39 -6.00
N ILE A 218 42.35 12.41 -6.85
CA ILE A 218 43.27 11.33 -7.25
C ILE A 218 44.50 11.90 -7.98
N LEU A 219 44.30 12.88 -8.88
CA LEU A 219 45.39 13.53 -9.59
C LEU A 219 46.33 14.30 -8.65
N VAL A 220 45.79 15.04 -7.68
CA VAL A 220 46.59 15.80 -6.71
C VAL A 220 47.41 14.87 -5.81
N VAL A 221 46.81 13.79 -5.31
CA VAL A 221 47.53 12.79 -4.48
C VAL A 221 48.61 12.06 -5.28
N GLY A 222 48.36 11.80 -6.57
CA GLY A 222 49.35 11.19 -7.46
C GLY A 222 50.54 12.11 -7.78
N ALA A 223 50.32 13.42 -7.91
CA ALA A 223 51.37 14.39 -8.18
C ALA A 223 52.31 14.57 -6.97
N LEU A 224 51.77 14.60 -5.75
CA LEU A 224 52.55 14.78 -4.51
C LEU A 224 53.47 13.59 -4.18
N ARG A 225 53.23 12.39 -4.74
CA ARG A 225 54.12 11.24 -4.54
C ARG A 225 55.41 11.27 -5.36
N LYS A 226 55.54 12.17 -6.34
CA LYS A 226 56.74 12.25 -7.20
C LYS A 226 57.85 13.14 -6.64
N GLU A 227 57.58 13.91 -5.59
CA GLU A 227 58.61 14.67 -4.86
C GLU A 227 59.13 13.87 -3.66
N GLN A 228 59.74 12.71 -3.91
CA GLN A 228 60.67 12.16 -2.93
C GLN A 228 62.00 12.89 -3.08
N VAL A 229 62.16 13.96 -2.30
CA VAL A 229 63.44 14.63 -2.11
C VAL A 229 64.36 13.66 -1.37
N VAL A 230 65.26 13.01 -2.10
CA VAL A 230 66.33 12.20 -1.54
C VAL A 230 67.33 13.15 -0.88
N LEU A 231 67.20 13.34 0.42
CA LEU A 231 68.21 14.00 1.25
C LEU A 231 69.47 13.12 1.29
N LYS A 232 70.43 13.42 0.41
CA LYS A 232 71.80 12.89 0.54
C LYS A 232 72.47 13.61 1.71
N VAL A 233 72.63 12.91 2.83
CA VAL A 233 73.47 13.36 3.95
C VAL A 233 74.85 12.75 3.73
N HIS A 234 75.87 13.60 3.55
CA HIS A 234 77.27 13.16 3.52
C HIS A 234 77.84 13.19 4.95
N PRO A 235 78.60 12.14 5.35
CA PRO A 235 79.37 12.14 6.59
C PRO A 235 80.60 13.06 6.50
#